data_AF-A0A2G8LLG8-F1
#
_entry.id   AF-A0A2G8LLG8-F1
#
_cell.length_a   1.000
_cell.length_b   1.000
_cell.length_c   1.000
_cell.angle_alpha   90.00
_cell.angle_beta   90.00
_cell.angle_gamma   90.00
#
_symmetry.space_group_name_H-M   'P 1'
#
loop_
_entity.id
_entity.type
_entity.pdbx_description
1 polymer ?
#
loop_
_entity_poly.entity_id
_entity_poly.type
_entity_poly.pdbx_seq_one_letter_code
_entity_poly.pdbx_strand_id
1 'polypeptide(L)'
;MCYFQVEIRGGATLGLTGNATLRTKAVSGDHTGQLNILSGQQFDIISEHTLMPFSIFSRSDSSVTLPMSLDCKNVEMSLFGELNSLDHLKLSSHCIVGLQHSGDLAININHLDVKTFGSLLINDWVPGSTSLTGTTLNVRSGGMIRAGDLQLHYTNISLEPSSFLSVQYDPEAQLQVGSDVGYGVSSTSGSSGAGHGGNGGQGSSQNTVGTSYGYFAMPTDPGSSGGHAVFPHMGGEGAGKLFLETTDTLTIDGTLEAKGGDSRSPHSGGGSGGSIWIQTEIFDGDGTLNVGGGSGDDGGGGGAGGFAAIYYAYNHYSGDLITAGGESFYEPGGSGMVYLHHLQPINGTKLLDATSPEARIHHQSNVTSPLTNRTLYLNNLGRLPRVALRNMTTYYEAVRNIGAVTWLEPSEVAPIVRERNTPSHIYTKINIIIDELHVYGGAEIGFVRPSHRGMSSISD
;
A
#
# COMPACT_ATOMS: atom_id res chain seq x y z
N MET A 1 -34.47 -21.04 -7.16
CA MET A 1 -35.68 -21.22 -6.29
C MET A 1 -35.52 -20.32 -5.07
N CYS A 2 -36.62 -19.80 -4.50
CA CYS A 2 -36.58 -19.00 -3.28
C CYS A 2 -37.01 -19.86 -2.08
N TYR A 3 -36.08 -20.14 -1.18
CA TYR A 3 -36.32 -20.88 0.05
C TYR A 3 -36.63 -19.91 1.19
N PHE A 4 -37.39 -20.38 2.17
CA PHE A 4 -37.61 -19.59 3.37
C PHE A 4 -36.33 -19.51 4.22
N GLN A 5 -35.66 -20.65 4.39
CA GLN A 5 -34.45 -20.77 5.19
C GLN A 5 -33.52 -21.83 4.60
N VAL A 6 -32.21 -21.60 4.72
CA VAL A 6 -31.14 -22.58 4.44
C VAL A 6 -30.41 -22.86 5.75
N GLU A 7 -30.26 -24.12 6.13
CA GLU A 7 -29.56 -24.54 7.33
C GLU A 7 -28.39 -25.48 6.98
N ILE A 8 -27.17 -25.12 7.38
CA ILE A 8 -25.96 -25.92 7.16
C ILE A 8 -25.21 -26.07 8.49
N ARG A 9 -25.10 -27.29 8.99
CA ARG A 9 -24.56 -27.61 10.33
C ARG A 9 -23.73 -28.90 10.31
N GLY A 10 -22.96 -29.14 11.37
CA GLY A 10 -22.25 -30.39 11.61
C GLY A 10 -21.20 -30.76 10.55
N GLY A 11 -20.51 -29.77 9.98
CA GLY A 11 -19.52 -29.97 8.92
C GLY A 11 -20.10 -30.25 7.55
N ALA A 12 -21.41 -30.06 7.35
CA ALA A 12 -22.04 -30.30 6.06
C ALA A 12 -21.56 -29.29 5.00
N THR A 13 -21.38 -29.78 3.76
CA THR A 13 -21.06 -28.93 2.60
C THR A 13 -22.23 -28.94 1.62
N LEU A 14 -22.74 -27.77 1.28
CA LEU A 14 -23.74 -27.58 0.23
C LEU A 14 -23.05 -27.07 -1.04
N GLY A 15 -23.29 -27.74 -2.17
CA GLY A 15 -22.87 -27.29 -3.49
C GLY A 15 -24.06 -27.26 -4.45
N LEU A 16 -24.02 -26.36 -5.42
CA LEU A 16 -25.01 -26.30 -6.49
C LEU A 16 -24.42 -26.93 -7.78
N THR A 17 -25.27 -27.45 -8.66
CA THR A 17 -24.85 -28.02 -9.95
C THR A 17 -25.50 -27.26 -11.11
N GLY A 18 -24.76 -27.06 -12.20
CA GLY A 18 -25.21 -26.28 -13.36
C GLY A 18 -25.31 -24.78 -13.05
N ASN A 19 -25.90 -24.01 -13.97
CA ASN A 19 -26.17 -22.59 -13.77
C ASN A 19 -27.42 -22.44 -12.90
N ALA A 20 -27.22 -22.35 -11.59
CA ALA A 20 -28.29 -22.36 -10.61
C ALA A 20 -28.25 -21.13 -9.71
N THR A 21 -29.44 -20.64 -9.35
CA THR A 21 -29.62 -19.55 -8.39
C THR A 21 -30.35 -20.06 -7.15
N LEU A 22 -29.69 -19.93 -6.00
CA LEU A 22 -30.25 -20.20 -4.68
C LEU A 22 -30.57 -18.86 -3.98
N ARG A 23 -31.85 -18.61 -3.71
CA ARG A 23 -32.28 -17.43 -2.93
C ARG A 23 -32.88 -17.87 -1.62
N THR A 24 -32.57 -17.18 -0.53
CA THR A 24 -33.12 -17.50 0.80
C THR A 24 -33.42 -16.23 1.59
N LYS A 25 -34.43 -16.26 2.45
CA LYS A 25 -34.75 -15.14 3.37
C LYS A 25 -34.03 -15.24 4.71
N ALA A 26 -33.54 -16.43 5.05
CA ALA A 26 -32.85 -16.70 6.30
C ALA A 26 -31.77 -17.77 6.12
N VAL A 27 -30.71 -17.65 6.91
CA VAL A 27 -29.64 -18.65 7.01
C VAL A 27 -29.47 -19.06 8.46
N SER A 28 -29.14 -20.34 8.70
CA SER A 28 -28.82 -20.85 10.03
C SER A 28 -27.74 -21.92 9.95
N GLY A 29 -27.06 -22.15 11.07
CA GLY A 29 -25.85 -22.96 11.10
C GLY A 29 -25.21 -22.97 12.48
N ASP A 30 -24.10 -23.68 12.61
CA ASP A 30 -23.31 -23.82 13.83
C ASP A 30 -21.85 -23.37 13.64
N HIS A 31 -21.58 -22.62 12.57
CA HIS A 31 -20.27 -22.15 12.08
C HIS A 31 -19.38 -23.24 11.48
N THR A 32 -19.83 -24.50 11.43
CA THR A 32 -19.02 -25.60 10.85
C THR A 32 -19.41 -25.95 9.41
N GLY A 33 -20.57 -25.47 8.95
CA GLY A 33 -21.06 -25.70 7.60
C GLY A 33 -20.27 -24.95 6.53
N GLN A 34 -20.41 -25.39 5.28
CA GLN A 34 -19.81 -24.77 4.12
C GLN A 34 -20.79 -24.67 2.95
N LEU A 35 -20.78 -23.55 2.24
CA LEU A 35 -21.48 -23.34 0.97
C LEU A 35 -20.46 -23.07 -0.14
N ASN A 36 -20.48 -23.90 -1.19
CA ASN A 36 -19.63 -23.75 -2.37
C ASN A 36 -20.45 -23.25 -3.56
N ILE A 37 -19.98 -22.15 -4.17
CA ILE A 37 -20.63 -21.48 -5.30
C ILE A 37 -19.64 -21.49 -6.47
N LEU A 38 -19.99 -22.20 -7.52
CA LEU A 38 -19.16 -22.34 -8.73
C LEU A 38 -19.46 -21.23 -9.73
N SER A 39 -18.62 -21.12 -10.76
CA SER A 39 -18.79 -20.18 -11.88
C SER A 39 -20.19 -20.28 -12.49
N GLY A 40 -20.84 -19.16 -12.75
CA GLY A 40 -22.20 -19.08 -13.30
C GLY A 40 -23.32 -19.35 -12.29
N GLN A 41 -23.00 -19.55 -11.00
CA GLN A 41 -23.99 -19.75 -9.93
C GLN A 41 -24.18 -18.48 -9.10
N GLN A 42 -25.37 -18.37 -8.53
CA GLN A 42 -25.76 -17.21 -7.71
C GLN A 42 -26.35 -17.65 -6.38
N PHE A 43 -25.93 -16.97 -5.31
CA PHE A 43 -26.51 -17.11 -3.98
C PHE A 43 -26.94 -15.75 -3.43
N ASP A 44 -28.23 -15.62 -3.09
CA ASP A 44 -28.78 -14.38 -2.56
C ASP A 44 -29.39 -14.58 -1.17
N ILE A 45 -28.87 -13.84 -0.18
CA ILE A 45 -29.48 -13.73 1.16
C ILE A 45 -30.33 -12.45 1.20
N ILE A 46 -31.65 -12.63 1.20
CA ILE A 46 -32.62 -11.53 1.22
C ILE A 46 -33.02 -11.26 2.68
N SER A 47 -32.11 -10.66 3.44
CA SER A 47 -32.32 -10.23 4.83
C SER A 47 -31.70 -8.84 5.06
N GLU A 48 -32.22 -8.09 6.03
CA GLU A 48 -31.64 -6.80 6.44
C GLU A 48 -30.38 -7.00 7.28
N HIS A 49 -30.43 -7.95 8.23
CA HIS A 49 -29.32 -8.29 9.12
C HIS A 49 -29.08 -9.80 9.13
N THR A 50 -27.83 -10.23 9.26
CA THR A 50 -27.47 -11.64 9.49
C THR A 50 -26.15 -11.76 10.24
N LEU A 51 -26.10 -12.69 11.20
CA LEU A 51 -24.85 -13.27 11.68
C LEU A 51 -24.53 -14.49 10.81
N MET A 52 -23.44 -14.45 10.06
CA MET A 52 -23.08 -15.51 9.12
C MET A 52 -22.84 -16.84 9.85
N PRO A 53 -23.64 -17.89 9.59
CA PRO A 53 -23.61 -19.09 10.41
C PRO A 53 -22.84 -20.26 9.79
N PHE A 54 -22.23 -20.07 8.62
CA PHE A 54 -21.40 -21.05 7.90
C PHE A 54 -20.44 -20.33 6.94
N SER A 55 -19.41 -21.04 6.47
CA SER A 55 -18.43 -20.50 5.53
C SER A 55 -18.95 -20.49 4.09
N ILE A 56 -18.52 -19.51 3.28
CA ILE A 56 -18.90 -19.37 1.87
C ILE A 56 -17.63 -19.34 1.01
N PHE A 57 -17.56 -20.18 -0.01
CA PHE A 57 -16.48 -20.18 -0.97
C PHE A 57 -17.06 -20.05 -2.37
N SER A 58 -16.76 -18.93 -3.03
CA SER A 58 -17.21 -18.66 -4.38
C SER A 58 -16.05 -18.77 -5.38
N ARG A 59 -16.36 -18.91 -6.67
CA ARG A 59 -15.36 -18.96 -7.76
C ARG A 59 -15.51 -17.76 -8.68
N SER A 60 -14.57 -17.55 -9.59
CA SER A 60 -14.70 -16.51 -10.62
C SER A 60 -16.02 -16.65 -11.38
N ASP A 61 -16.63 -15.52 -11.75
CA ASP A 61 -17.92 -15.43 -12.43
C ASP A 61 -19.12 -15.99 -11.63
N SER A 62 -19.00 -16.11 -10.31
CA SER A 62 -20.12 -16.34 -9.41
C SER A 62 -20.65 -15.03 -8.82
N SER A 63 -21.89 -15.03 -8.34
CA SER A 63 -22.50 -13.86 -7.70
C SER A 63 -23.01 -14.21 -6.30
N VAL A 64 -22.56 -13.46 -5.29
CA VAL A 64 -22.99 -13.61 -3.91
C VAL A 64 -23.57 -12.29 -3.43
N THR A 65 -24.88 -12.29 -3.14
CA THR A 65 -25.54 -11.14 -2.51
C THR A 65 -25.63 -11.36 -1.01
N LEU A 66 -24.86 -10.57 -0.26
CA LEU A 66 -24.86 -10.53 1.20
C LEU A 66 -25.93 -9.54 1.71
N PRO A 67 -26.45 -9.75 2.94
CA PRO A 67 -27.41 -8.84 3.56
C PRO A 67 -26.76 -7.48 3.87
N MET A 68 -27.56 -6.40 3.91
CA MET A 68 -27.03 -5.03 4.09
C MET A 68 -26.23 -4.85 5.38
N SER A 69 -26.61 -5.54 6.44
CA SER A 69 -25.86 -5.59 7.71
C SER A 69 -25.40 -7.02 7.96
N LEU A 70 -24.08 -7.23 7.97
CA LEU A 70 -23.48 -8.54 8.13
C LEU A 70 -22.49 -8.57 9.29
N ASP A 71 -22.74 -9.48 10.21
CA ASP A 71 -21.78 -9.87 11.25
C ASP A 71 -21.23 -11.26 10.92
N CYS A 72 -19.95 -11.52 11.18
CA CYS A 72 -19.38 -12.86 11.06
C CYS A 72 -18.44 -13.18 12.21
N LYS A 73 -18.36 -14.47 12.56
CA LYS A 73 -17.52 -15.01 13.65
C LYS A 73 -17.22 -16.48 13.38
N ASN A 74 -15.97 -16.91 13.56
CA ASN A 74 -15.55 -18.31 13.36
C ASN A 74 -15.95 -18.91 11.99
N VAL A 75 -16.01 -18.08 10.95
CA VAL A 75 -16.37 -18.50 9.59
C VAL A 75 -15.45 -17.83 8.57
N GLU A 76 -15.34 -18.44 7.41
CA GLU A 76 -14.55 -17.92 6.30
C GLU A 76 -15.45 -17.63 5.10
N MET A 77 -15.30 -16.46 4.51
CA MET A 77 -15.96 -16.09 3.26
C MET A 77 -14.89 -15.73 2.23
N SER A 78 -14.57 -16.64 1.33
CA SER A 78 -13.68 -16.37 0.19
C SER A 78 -14.54 -16.11 -1.03
N LEU A 79 -14.68 -14.83 -1.37
CA LEU A 79 -15.56 -14.34 -2.41
C LEU A 79 -14.73 -13.92 -3.62
N PHE A 80 -14.93 -14.64 -4.71
CA PHE A 80 -14.41 -14.30 -6.02
C PHE A 80 -15.52 -13.59 -6.82
N GLY A 81 -15.24 -12.38 -7.28
CA GLY A 81 -16.17 -11.56 -8.05
C GLY A 81 -16.69 -10.33 -7.30
N GLU A 82 -17.83 -9.80 -7.75
CA GLU A 82 -18.41 -8.58 -7.22
C GLU A 82 -19.17 -8.83 -5.91
N LEU A 83 -19.02 -7.92 -4.96
CA LEU A 83 -19.79 -7.86 -3.73
C LEU A 83 -20.77 -6.67 -3.80
N ASN A 84 -21.99 -6.86 -3.31
CA ASN A 84 -22.95 -5.76 -3.19
C ASN A 84 -22.52 -4.74 -2.12
N SER A 85 -23.04 -3.52 -2.21
CA SER A 85 -22.86 -2.52 -1.17
C SER A 85 -23.50 -2.97 0.14
N LEU A 86 -22.85 -2.62 1.24
CA LEU A 86 -23.22 -2.97 2.61
C LEU A 86 -23.35 -1.70 3.44
N ASP A 87 -24.32 -1.68 4.34
CA ASP A 87 -24.40 -0.63 5.34
C ASP A 87 -23.45 -0.91 6.51
N HIS A 88 -23.41 -2.16 6.98
CA HIS A 88 -22.52 -2.58 8.06
C HIS A 88 -21.85 -3.92 7.73
N LEU A 89 -20.53 -3.98 7.84
CA LEU A 89 -19.76 -5.22 7.80
C LEU A 89 -18.89 -5.32 9.04
N LYS A 90 -19.15 -6.32 9.88
CA LYS A 90 -18.41 -6.56 11.12
C LYS A 90 -17.74 -7.92 11.14
N LEU A 91 -16.41 -7.88 11.10
CA LEU A 91 -15.56 -9.05 11.18
C LEU A 91 -15.18 -9.29 12.65
N SER A 92 -15.84 -10.23 13.31
CA SER A 92 -15.52 -10.60 14.70
C SER A 92 -14.46 -11.71 14.75
N SER A 93 -14.17 -12.21 15.95
CA SER A 93 -13.07 -13.14 16.18
C SER A 93 -13.09 -14.38 15.27
N HIS A 94 -11.94 -14.66 14.66
CA HIS A 94 -11.72 -15.74 13.68
C HIS A 94 -12.68 -15.70 12.49
N CYS A 95 -13.23 -14.54 12.16
CA CYS A 95 -13.86 -14.33 10.86
C CYS A 95 -12.80 -13.90 9.85
N ILE A 96 -12.75 -14.58 8.71
CA ILE A 96 -11.90 -14.22 7.58
C ILE A 96 -12.81 -13.90 6.39
N VAL A 97 -12.65 -12.72 5.82
CA VAL A 97 -13.31 -12.35 4.57
C VAL A 97 -12.23 -12.08 3.53
N GLY A 98 -12.19 -12.94 2.51
CA GLY A 98 -11.34 -12.79 1.34
C GLY A 98 -12.15 -12.21 0.18
N LEU A 99 -11.70 -11.11 -0.39
CA LEU A 99 -12.22 -10.54 -1.64
C LEU A 99 -11.15 -10.74 -2.73
N GLN A 100 -11.48 -11.49 -3.78
CA GLN A 100 -10.54 -11.83 -4.84
C GLN A 100 -11.13 -11.46 -6.21
N HIS A 101 -10.44 -10.59 -6.94
CA HIS A 101 -10.86 -10.16 -8.27
C HIS A 101 -9.66 -9.70 -9.10
N SER A 102 -9.76 -9.84 -10.42
CA SER A 102 -8.67 -9.57 -11.35
C SER A 102 -8.74 -8.18 -12.02
N GLY A 103 -9.59 -7.29 -11.50
CA GLY A 103 -9.91 -6.00 -12.14
C GLY A 103 -9.99 -4.88 -11.11
N ASP A 104 -10.71 -3.81 -11.46
CA ASP A 104 -11.03 -2.75 -10.52
C ASP A 104 -12.37 -3.08 -9.84
N LEU A 105 -12.40 -3.06 -8.51
CA LEU A 105 -13.59 -3.31 -7.71
C LEU A 105 -13.86 -2.12 -6.80
N ALA A 106 -15.02 -1.50 -6.95
CA ALA A 106 -15.48 -0.44 -6.07
C ALA A 106 -16.68 -0.93 -5.26
N ILE A 107 -16.56 -0.91 -3.93
CA ILE A 107 -17.63 -1.32 -3.01
C ILE A 107 -17.88 -0.21 -2.00
N ASN A 108 -19.15 0.05 -1.75
CA ASN A 108 -19.57 0.91 -0.64
C ASN A 108 -19.87 0.05 0.59
N ILE A 109 -19.16 0.33 1.69
CA ILE A 109 -19.37 -0.25 3.02
C ILE A 109 -19.43 0.91 4.02
N ASN A 110 -20.62 1.39 4.35
CA ASN A 110 -20.79 2.60 5.18
C ASN A 110 -20.06 2.47 6.53
N HIS A 111 -20.18 1.32 7.18
CA HIS A 111 -19.53 1.02 8.45
C HIS A 111 -18.77 -0.31 8.38
N LEU A 112 -17.44 -0.25 8.26
CA LEU A 112 -16.55 -1.41 8.28
C LEU A 112 -15.86 -1.52 9.64
N ASP A 113 -16.12 -2.62 10.35
CA ASP A 113 -15.62 -2.90 11.68
C ASP A 113 -14.82 -4.22 11.68
N VAL A 114 -13.49 -4.13 11.69
CA VAL A 114 -12.61 -5.29 11.84
C VAL A 114 -12.23 -5.42 13.31
N LYS A 115 -12.88 -6.33 14.04
CA LYS A 115 -12.64 -6.53 15.47
C LYS A 115 -11.43 -7.44 15.71
N THR A 116 -11.08 -7.63 16.98
CA THR A 116 -9.98 -8.51 17.42
C THR A 116 -10.08 -9.91 16.82
N PHE A 117 -9.00 -10.33 16.16
CA PHE A 117 -8.87 -11.59 15.41
C PHE A 117 -9.80 -11.72 14.18
N GLY A 118 -10.42 -10.63 13.73
CA GLY A 118 -11.08 -10.55 12.43
C GLY A 118 -10.08 -10.13 11.35
N SER A 119 -10.23 -10.70 10.16
CA SER A 119 -9.32 -10.46 9.04
C SER A 119 -10.08 -10.16 7.75
N LEU A 120 -9.71 -9.05 7.10
CA LEU A 120 -10.11 -8.73 5.73
C LEU A 120 -8.90 -8.90 4.82
N LEU A 121 -8.99 -9.81 3.85
CA LEU A 121 -7.95 -10.09 2.87
C LEU A 121 -8.48 -9.66 1.50
N ILE A 122 -7.75 -8.81 0.79
CA ILE A 122 -8.19 -8.27 -0.50
C ILE A 122 -7.09 -8.51 -1.52
N ASN A 123 -7.35 -9.29 -2.57
CA ASN A 123 -6.40 -9.49 -3.66
C ASN A 123 -4.99 -9.85 -3.17
N ASP A 124 -4.89 -10.70 -2.16
CA ASP A 124 -3.60 -11.09 -1.59
C ASP A 124 -2.81 -12.07 -2.48
N TRP A 125 -3.43 -12.63 -3.53
CA TRP A 125 -2.76 -13.50 -4.52
C TRP A 125 -3.22 -13.27 -5.97
N VAL A 126 -4.00 -12.22 -6.24
CA VAL A 126 -4.51 -11.89 -7.58
C VAL A 126 -4.33 -10.40 -7.82
N PRO A 127 -3.82 -9.94 -8.97
CA PRO A 127 -3.71 -8.52 -9.23
C PRO A 127 -5.09 -7.88 -9.42
N GLY A 128 -5.35 -6.77 -8.74
CA GLY A 128 -6.55 -5.95 -8.94
C GLY A 128 -6.61 -4.80 -7.94
N SER A 129 -7.24 -3.70 -8.31
CA SER A 129 -7.37 -2.50 -7.49
C SER A 129 -8.72 -2.47 -6.78
N THR A 130 -8.72 -2.26 -5.47
CA THR A 130 -9.97 -2.21 -4.69
C THR A 130 -10.19 -0.82 -4.11
N SER A 131 -11.36 -0.23 -4.36
CA SER A 131 -11.80 1.00 -3.73
C SER A 131 -12.95 0.72 -2.75
N LEU A 132 -12.72 1.01 -1.47
CA LEU A 132 -13.75 0.94 -0.44
C LEU A 132 -14.17 2.36 -0.05
N THR A 133 -15.48 2.59 -0.05
CA THR A 133 -16.06 3.89 0.31
C THR A 133 -17.04 3.74 1.47
N GLY A 134 -17.09 4.71 2.38
CA GLY A 134 -18.04 4.67 3.49
C GLY A 134 -17.93 5.86 4.44
N THR A 135 -18.53 5.72 5.62
CA THR A 135 -18.50 6.74 6.68
C THR A 135 -17.44 6.41 7.72
N THR A 136 -17.39 5.17 8.23
CA THR A 136 -16.41 4.78 9.25
C THR A 136 -15.72 3.46 8.93
N LEU A 137 -14.40 3.44 9.06
CA LEU A 137 -13.58 2.23 9.07
C LEU A 137 -12.85 2.15 10.41
N ASN A 138 -13.14 1.12 11.20
CA ASN A 138 -12.44 0.85 12.46
C ASN A 138 -11.76 -0.51 12.40
N VAL A 139 -10.44 -0.51 12.58
CA VAL A 139 -9.66 -1.73 12.81
C VAL A 139 -9.27 -1.74 14.28
N ARG A 140 -9.88 -2.64 15.04
CA ARG A 140 -9.64 -2.75 16.48
C ARG A 140 -8.34 -3.47 16.78
N SER A 141 -7.91 -3.43 18.04
CA SER A 141 -6.75 -4.19 18.50
C SER A 141 -6.81 -5.66 18.06
N GLY A 142 -5.78 -6.13 17.36
CA GLY A 142 -5.68 -7.48 16.81
C GLY A 142 -6.55 -7.76 15.58
N GLY A 143 -7.25 -6.75 15.04
CA GLY A 143 -7.90 -6.81 13.73
C GLY A 143 -6.89 -6.57 12.61
N MET A 144 -7.13 -7.19 11.46
CA MET A 144 -6.19 -7.16 10.34
C MET A 144 -6.89 -6.86 9.01
N ILE A 145 -6.28 -5.97 8.23
CA ILE A 145 -6.59 -5.76 6.82
C ILE A 145 -5.30 -5.96 6.03
N ARG A 146 -5.34 -6.83 5.02
CA ARG A 146 -4.21 -7.07 4.10
C ARG A 146 -4.67 -6.92 2.66
N ALA A 147 -3.91 -6.18 1.85
CA ALA A 147 -4.22 -5.96 0.45
C ALA A 147 -2.98 -5.75 -0.43
N GLY A 148 -3.10 -5.89 -1.76
CA GLY A 148 -2.04 -5.48 -2.69
C GLY A 148 -2.18 -4.04 -3.21
N ASP A 149 -3.39 -3.67 -3.65
CA ASP A 149 -3.74 -2.34 -4.16
C ASP A 149 -5.10 -1.92 -3.57
N LEU A 150 -5.06 -0.94 -2.67
CA LEU A 150 -6.21 -0.54 -1.86
C LEU A 150 -6.39 0.97 -1.87
N GLN A 151 -7.62 1.41 -2.09
CA GLN A 151 -8.06 2.79 -1.97
C GLN A 151 -9.17 2.84 -0.91
N LEU A 152 -9.03 3.71 0.08
CA LEU A 152 -9.97 3.88 1.18
C LEU A 152 -10.48 5.31 1.16
N HIS A 153 -11.78 5.50 0.94
CA HIS A 153 -12.43 6.82 1.01
C HIS A 153 -13.49 6.80 2.12
N TYR A 154 -13.14 7.32 3.29
CA TYR A 154 -14.01 7.30 4.47
C TYR A 154 -14.15 8.69 5.08
N THR A 155 -15.18 8.92 5.89
CA THR A 155 -15.19 10.13 6.72
C THR A 155 -14.14 10.02 7.82
N ASN A 156 -14.14 8.89 8.55
CA ASN A 156 -13.23 8.61 9.63
C ASN A 156 -12.60 7.22 9.49
N ILE A 157 -11.29 7.13 9.74
CA ILE A 157 -10.54 5.87 9.82
C ILE A 157 -9.82 5.82 11.16
N SER A 158 -9.99 4.72 11.89
CA SER A 158 -9.32 4.48 13.17
C SER A 158 -8.63 3.12 13.16
N LEU A 159 -7.31 3.13 13.35
CA LEU A 159 -6.49 1.94 13.58
C LEU A 159 -6.08 1.92 15.06
N GLU A 160 -6.76 1.11 15.88
CA GLU A 160 -6.49 1.00 17.33
C GLU A 160 -5.11 0.34 17.60
N PRO A 161 -4.55 0.44 18.83
CA PRO A 161 -3.27 -0.19 19.16
C PRO A 161 -3.25 -1.69 18.84
N SER A 162 -2.15 -2.19 18.27
CA SER A 162 -2.02 -3.58 17.78
C SER A 162 -2.98 -4.00 16.65
N SER A 163 -3.69 -3.06 16.03
CA SER A 163 -4.31 -3.30 14.71
C SER A 163 -3.25 -3.29 13.61
N PHE A 164 -3.56 -3.96 12.49
CA PHE A 164 -2.61 -4.11 11.40
C PHE A 164 -3.30 -3.87 10.04
N LEU A 165 -2.88 -2.82 9.34
CA LEU A 165 -3.24 -2.58 7.94
C LEU A 165 -1.96 -2.65 7.12
N SER A 166 -1.82 -3.70 6.31
CA SER A 166 -0.63 -3.91 5.49
C SER A 166 -0.98 -4.03 4.02
N VAL A 167 -0.30 -3.23 3.19
CA VAL A 167 -0.27 -3.41 1.75
C VAL A 167 1.00 -4.12 1.31
N GLN A 168 1.15 -5.38 1.70
CA GLN A 168 2.20 -6.25 1.17
C GLN A 168 1.67 -6.98 -0.06
N TYR A 169 2.48 -7.04 -1.12
CA TYR A 169 2.09 -7.64 -2.38
C TYR A 169 2.86 -8.95 -2.57
N ASP A 170 2.17 -10.09 -2.77
CA ASP A 170 2.81 -11.39 -3.03
C ASP A 170 2.99 -11.62 -4.56
N PRO A 171 4.21 -11.58 -5.10
CA PRO A 171 4.51 -11.73 -6.51
C PRO A 171 4.48 -13.19 -7.00
N GLU A 172 4.25 -14.22 -6.18
CA GLU A 172 3.96 -15.57 -6.74
C GLU A 172 2.73 -15.52 -7.66
N ALA A 173 1.85 -14.53 -7.48
CA ALA A 173 0.73 -14.18 -8.36
C ALA A 173 1.12 -13.57 -9.72
N GLN A 174 2.38 -13.14 -9.91
CA GLN A 174 2.88 -12.57 -11.15
C GLN A 174 4.25 -13.13 -11.52
N LEU A 175 4.22 -14.25 -12.24
CA LEU A 175 5.27 -14.57 -13.21
C LEU A 175 5.45 -13.36 -14.15
N GLN A 176 6.48 -12.56 -13.88
CA GLN A 176 7.09 -11.56 -14.77
C GLN A 176 6.11 -10.78 -15.66
N VAL A 177 5.28 -9.90 -15.08
CA VAL A 177 4.50 -8.96 -15.89
C VAL A 177 4.98 -7.53 -15.66
N GLY A 178 5.96 -7.14 -16.48
CA GLY A 178 5.95 -5.84 -17.14
C GLY A 178 6.18 -4.58 -16.30
N SER A 179 7.43 -4.41 -15.84
CA SER A 179 8.19 -3.15 -15.85
C SER A 179 9.54 -3.45 -15.19
N ASP A 180 10.66 -3.56 -15.91
CA ASP A 180 12.02 -3.84 -15.35
C ASP A 180 12.55 -2.78 -14.35
N VAL A 181 11.69 -1.87 -13.91
CA VAL A 181 12.02 -0.74 -13.06
C VAL A 181 12.15 -1.22 -11.63
N GLY A 182 13.31 -0.97 -11.02
CA GLY A 182 13.56 -1.23 -9.61
C GLY A 182 13.67 -2.69 -9.16
N TYR A 183 13.48 -3.69 -10.03
CA TYR A 183 13.75 -5.08 -9.66
C TYR A 183 15.21 -5.31 -9.23
N GLY A 184 15.38 -6.13 -8.19
CA GLY A 184 16.71 -6.60 -7.81
C GLY A 184 17.29 -7.54 -8.87
N VAL A 185 18.61 -7.58 -8.98
CA VAL A 185 19.31 -8.33 -10.03
C VAL A 185 19.78 -9.67 -9.47
N SER A 186 19.42 -10.73 -10.18
CA SER A 186 19.75 -12.11 -9.84
C SER A 186 21.24 -12.42 -9.85
N SER A 187 21.69 -13.23 -8.90
CA SER A 187 23.00 -13.87 -8.86
C SER A 187 22.95 -15.12 -8.00
N THR A 188 23.73 -16.15 -8.36
CA THR A 188 23.77 -17.43 -7.64
C THR A 188 24.49 -17.37 -6.29
N SER A 189 25.19 -16.28 -6.00
CA SER A 189 26.07 -16.14 -4.82
C SER A 189 25.98 -14.75 -4.17
N GLY A 190 24.84 -14.07 -4.34
CA GLY A 190 24.53 -12.77 -3.74
C GLY A 190 23.82 -11.87 -4.73
N SER A 191 22.49 -11.95 -4.75
CA SER A 191 21.62 -11.10 -5.56
C SER A 191 21.47 -9.71 -4.93
N SER A 192 21.13 -8.70 -5.72
CA SER A 192 20.86 -7.37 -5.18
C SER A 192 19.41 -7.18 -4.74
N GLY A 193 19.20 -6.23 -3.84
CA GLY A 193 17.88 -5.80 -3.41
C GLY A 193 17.15 -4.96 -4.45
N ALA A 194 15.83 -4.90 -4.32
CA ALA A 194 14.99 -4.04 -5.14
C ALA A 194 15.09 -2.56 -4.75
N GLY A 195 14.77 -1.67 -5.68
CA GLY A 195 14.62 -0.23 -5.47
C GLY A 195 13.16 0.20 -5.52
N HIS A 196 12.86 1.35 -4.93
CA HIS A 196 11.62 2.15 -5.01
C HIS A 196 11.86 3.31 -4.04
N GLY A 197 11.81 4.58 -4.45
CA GLY A 197 12.26 5.72 -3.64
C GLY A 197 13.78 5.77 -3.35
N GLY A 198 14.35 4.70 -2.80
CA GLY A 198 15.79 4.45 -2.78
C GLY A 198 16.24 3.38 -3.78
N ASN A 199 17.56 3.29 -3.97
CA ASN A 199 18.20 2.15 -4.62
C ASN A 199 18.31 0.98 -3.64
N GLY A 200 18.16 -0.24 -4.14
CA GLY A 200 18.47 -1.45 -3.37
C GLY A 200 19.96 -1.54 -3.02
N GLY A 201 20.29 -2.43 -2.09
CA GLY A 201 21.66 -2.77 -1.74
C GLY A 201 22.26 -3.76 -2.73
N GLN A 202 23.59 -3.71 -2.89
CA GLN A 202 24.32 -4.70 -3.70
C GLN A 202 24.32 -6.07 -3.03
N GLY A 203 24.42 -7.10 -3.86
CA GLY A 203 24.78 -8.43 -3.40
C GLY A 203 26.29 -8.65 -3.49
N SER A 204 26.82 -9.63 -2.76
CA SER A 204 28.24 -10.00 -2.77
C SER A 204 28.81 -10.30 -4.15
N SER A 205 27.95 -10.76 -5.06
CA SER A 205 28.30 -11.11 -6.44
C SER A 205 27.49 -10.30 -7.46
N GLN A 206 26.84 -9.21 -7.04
CA GLN A 206 26.01 -8.39 -7.91
C GLN A 206 26.09 -6.91 -7.54
N ASN A 207 26.81 -6.15 -8.37
CA ASN A 207 27.00 -4.71 -8.19
C ASN A 207 25.85 -3.86 -8.75
N THR A 208 25.01 -4.44 -9.61
CA THR A 208 23.84 -3.76 -10.18
C THR A 208 22.65 -3.94 -9.25
N VAL A 209 21.97 -2.88 -8.88
CA VAL A 209 20.84 -2.89 -7.93
C VAL A 209 19.54 -2.50 -8.60
N GLY A 210 18.43 -2.80 -7.93
CA GLY A 210 17.15 -2.18 -8.24
C GLY A 210 17.24 -0.67 -8.02
N THR A 211 16.92 0.12 -9.05
CA THR A 211 16.97 1.59 -8.95
C THR A 211 15.73 2.16 -8.30
N SER A 212 15.88 3.34 -7.70
CA SER A 212 14.77 4.20 -7.34
C SER A 212 13.90 4.53 -8.57
N TYR A 213 12.62 4.71 -8.31
CA TYR A 213 11.57 5.18 -9.21
C TYR A 213 10.40 5.68 -8.34
N GLY A 214 9.42 6.29 -8.98
CA GLY A 214 8.19 6.77 -8.37
C GLY A 214 8.27 8.24 -7.93
N TYR A 215 7.12 8.80 -7.54
CA TYR A 215 6.99 10.22 -7.19
C TYR A 215 6.73 10.40 -5.70
N PHE A 216 7.64 11.04 -4.98
CA PHE A 216 7.53 11.25 -3.54
C PHE A 216 6.28 12.06 -3.11
N ALA A 217 5.80 12.96 -3.97
CA ALA A 217 4.63 13.79 -3.67
C ALA A 217 3.29 13.11 -4.03
N MET A 218 3.30 12.12 -4.93
CA MET A 218 2.11 11.40 -5.37
C MET A 218 2.48 9.93 -5.63
N PRO A 219 2.74 9.15 -4.56
CA PRO A 219 3.25 7.80 -4.71
C PRO A 219 2.11 6.86 -5.11
N THR A 220 2.15 6.38 -6.35
CA THR A 220 1.12 5.50 -6.94
C THR A 220 1.67 4.19 -7.48
N ASP A 221 2.99 4.00 -7.39
CA ASP A 221 3.67 2.83 -7.90
C ASP A 221 3.85 1.81 -6.77
N PRO A 222 3.63 0.50 -7.02
CA PRO A 222 3.99 -0.52 -6.04
C PRO A 222 5.52 -0.66 -5.95
N GLY A 223 5.99 -1.30 -4.88
CA GLY A 223 7.36 -1.77 -4.74
C GLY A 223 7.69 -2.91 -5.70
N SER A 224 8.97 -3.28 -5.74
CA SER A 224 9.54 -4.29 -6.65
C SER A 224 10.18 -5.44 -5.88
N SER A 225 10.25 -6.60 -6.52
CA SER A 225 10.84 -7.81 -5.92
C SER A 225 12.37 -7.81 -5.99
N GLY A 226 13.00 -8.36 -4.96
CA GLY A 226 14.45 -8.56 -4.89
C GLY A 226 14.95 -9.63 -5.86
N GLY A 227 16.24 -9.56 -6.20
CA GLY A 227 16.88 -10.55 -7.05
C GLY A 227 17.01 -11.90 -6.35
N HIS A 228 17.00 -12.97 -7.12
CA HIS A 228 17.17 -14.33 -6.61
C HIS A 228 17.96 -15.20 -7.58
N ALA A 229 18.44 -16.34 -7.12
CA ALA A 229 19.13 -17.31 -7.97
C ALA A 229 18.14 -18.00 -8.94
N VAL A 230 18.50 -19.17 -9.47
CA VAL A 230 17.61 -19.93 -10.35
C VAL A 230 16.49 -20.59 -9.52
N PHE A 231 15.31 -20.76 -10.13
CA PHE A 231 14.18 -21.50 -9.57
C PHE A 231 14.63 -22.79 -8.83
N PRO A 232 14.11 -23.07 -7.62
CA PRO A 232 12.93 -22.46 -6.98
C PRO A 232 13.23 -21.28 -6.03
N HIS A 233 14.41 -20.67 -6.10
CA HIS A 233 14.75 -19.54 -5.22
C HIS A 233 13.83 -18.33 -5.50
N MET A 234 13.51 -17.58 -4.45
CA MET A 234 12.68 -16.37 -4.54
C MET A 234 13.29 -15.22 -3.73
N GLY A 235 13.21 -14.02 -4.31
CA GLY A 235 13.60 -12.78 -3.65
C GLY A 235 12.55 -12.35 -2.63
N GLY A 236 12.89 -11.31 -1.89
CA GLY A 236 11.89 -10.58 -1.10
C GLY A 236 10.90 -9.86 -2.01
N GLU A 237 9.70 -9.64 -1.51
CA GLU A 237 8.59 -9.12 -2.31
C GLU A 237 8.49 -7.61 -2.26
N GLY A 238 8.13 -6.99 -3.38
CA GLY A 238 7.73 -5.59 -3.36
C GLY A 238 6.47 -5.40 -2.52
N ALA A 239 6.36 -4.31 -1.76
CA ALA A 239 5.10 -3.97 -1.13
C ALA A 239 4.11 -3.37 -2.17
N GLY A 240 2.83 -3.43 -1.84
CA GLY A 240 1.75 -2.86 -2.63
C GLY A 240 1.60 -1.35 -2.50
N LYS A 241 0.39 -0.85 -2.74
CA LYS A 241 0.08 0.58 -2.60
C LYS A 241 -1.25 0.82 -1.90
N LEU A 242 -1.27 1.91 -1.14
CA LEU A 242 -2.45 2.37 -0.40
C LEU A 242 -2.71 3.84 -0.72
N PHE A 243 -3.91 4.14 -1.20
CA PHE A 243 -4.47 5.48 -1.15
C PHE A 243 -5.49 5.57 -0.02
N LEU A 244 -5.33 6.55 0.87
CA LEU A 244 -6.24 6.79 1.97
C LEU A 244 -6.70 8.23 1.90
N GLU A 245 -8.01 8.40 1.74
CA GLU A 245 -8.67 9.69 1.79
C GLU A 245 -9.67 9.69 2.94
N THR A 246 -9.47 10.61 3.88
CA THR A 246 -10.45 10.95 4.91
C THR A 246 -10.96 12.36 4.74
N THR A 247 -12.25 12.57 4.95
CA THR A 247 -12.82 13.92 4.95
C THR A 247 -12.71 14.61 6.30
N ASP A 248 -12.53 13.85 7.39
CA ASP A 248 -12.45 14.34 8.76
C ASP A 248 -11.15 13.84 9.42
N THR A 249 -11.19 12.69 10.12
CA THR A 249 -10.05 12.24 10.94
C THR A 249 -9.48 10.90 10.47
N LEU A 250 -8.14 10.83 10.39
CA LEU A 250 -7.36 9.60 10.33
C LEU A 250 -6.56 9.44 11.62
N THR A 251 -6.87 8.40 12.40
CA THR A 251 -6.12 8.02 13.61
C THR A 251 -5.35 6.72 13.39
N ILE A 252 -4.03 6.75 13.59
CA ILE A 252 -3.14 5.59 13.50
C ILE A 252 -2.45 5.37 14.84
N ASP A 253 -3.01 4.50 15.68
CA ASP A 253 -2.38 4.00 16.92
C ASP A 253 -1.81 2.58 16.75
N GLY A 254 -2.28 1.87 15.71
CA GLY A 254 -1.76 0.57 15.28
C GLY A 254 -0.62 0.68 14.29
N THR A 255 -0.50 -0.32 13.41
CA THR A 255 0.49 -0.33 12.33
C THR A 255 -0.19 -0.17 10.98
N LEU A 256 0.25 0.84 10.24
CA LEU A 256 -0.03 1.04 8.84
C LEU A 256 1.25 0.82 8.03
N GLU A 257 1.29 -0.16 7.13
CA GLU A 257 2.54 -0.45 6.41
C GLU A 257 2.39 -0.81 4.93
N ALA A 258 3.40 -0.43 4.17
CA ALA A 258 3.72 -0.87 2.83
C ALA A 258 5.18 -1.33 2.84
N LYS A 259 5.52 -2.27 3.73
CA LYS A 259 6.90 -2.76 3.92
C LYS A 259 7.23 -3.85 2.91
N GLY A 260 8.39 -3.75 2.28
CA GLY A 260 8.92 -4.81 1.41
C GLY A 260 9.17 -6.11 2.18
N GLY A 261 8.92 -7.25 1.53
CA GLY A 261 9.17 -8.57 2.09
C GLY A 261 10.66 -8.88 2.20
N ASP A 262 11.05 -9.53 3.30
CA ASP A 262 12.40 -10.07 3.47
C ASP A 262 12.67 -11.19 2.45
N SER A 263 13.94 -11.44 2.14
CA SER A 263 14.37 -12.50 1.23
C SER A 263 13.83 -13.86 1.65
N ARG A 264 13.30 -14.62 0.69
CA ARG A 264 12.67 -15.93 0.92
C ARG A 264 13.59 -17.11 0.59
N SER A 265 14.84 -16.84 0.20
CA SER A 265 15.78 -17.87 -0.25
C SER A 265 17.25 -17.45 -0.03
N PRO A 266 18.18 -18.42 0.09
CA PRO A 266 19.60 -18.14 0.24
C PRO A 266 20.14 -17.18 -0.81
N HIS A 267 21.04 -16.28 -0.40
CA HIS A 267 21.72 -15.32 -1.28
C HIS A 267 20.79 -14.38 -2.07
N SER A 268 19.52 -14.27 -1.66
CA SER A 268 18.51 -13.48 -2.38
C SER A 268 18.39 -12.08 -1.78
N GLY A 269 18.06 -11.11 -2.62
CA GLY A 269 17.86 -9.73 -2.20
C GLY A 269 16.48 -9.51 -1.58
N GLY A 270 16.36 -8.49 -0.74
CA GLY A 270 15.08 -8.06 -0.18
C GLY A 270 14.24 -7.27 -1.19
N GLY A 271 12.92 -7.31 -1.01
CA GLY A 271 11.97 -6.52 -1.81
C GLY A 271 11.85 -5.09 -1.31
N SER A 272 11.45 -4.16 -2.18
CA SER A 272 11.35 -2.74 -1.81
C SER A 272 10.01 -2.40 -1.16
N GLY A 273 10.02 -1.37 -0.32
CA GLY A 273 8.81 -0.79 0.25
C GLY A 273 7.88 -0.25 -0.85
N GLY A 274 6.60 -0.11 -0.53
CA GLY A 274 5.56 0.32 -1.45
C GLY A 274 5.23 1.81 -1.33
N SER A 275 3.99 2.15 -1.68
CA SER A 275 3.49 3.53 -1.69
C SER A 275 2.32 3.70 -0.73
N ILE A 276 2.39 4.71 0.14
CA ILE A 276 1.26 5.16 0.97
C ILE A 276 0.98 6.62 0.62
N TRP A 277 -0.24 6.92 0.21
CA TRP A 277 -0.68 8.28 -0.06
C TRP A 277 -1.92 8.60 0.79
N ILE A 278 -1.77 9.54 1.72
CA ILE A 278 -2.78 9.96 2.68
C ILE A 278 -3.23 11.39 2.36
N GLN A 279 -4.54 11.60 2.37
CA GLN A 279 -5.19 12.90 2.40
C GLN A 279 -6.20 12.92 3.55
N THR A 280 -6.07 13.86 4.48
CA THR A 280 -6.92 13.94 5.67
C THR A 280 -7.07 15.37 6.15
N GLU A 281 -8.14 15.69 6.88
CA GLU A 281 -8.20 16.98 7.58
C GLU A 281 -7.38 16.90 8.87
N ILE A 282 -7.61 15.89 9.71
CA ILE A 282 -6.91 15.66 10.97
C ILE A 282 -6.10 14.36 10.89
N PHE A 283 -4.77 14.49 10.93
CA PHE A 283 -3.85 13.36 11.04
C PHE A 283 -3.42 13.18 12.51
N ASP A 284 -3.81 12.07 13.13
CA ASP A 284 -3.65 11.82 14.57
C ASP A 284 -3.12 10.41 14.88
N GLY A 285 -2.67 10.20 16.11
CA GLY A 285 -2.23 8.91 16.66
C GLY A 285 -0.75 8.85 17.00
N ASP A 286 -0.34 7.73 17.62
CA ASP A 286 1.02 7.46 18.09
C ASP A 286 1.58 6.11 17.60
N GLY A 287 0.90 5.48 16.64
CA GLY A 287 1.26 4.20 16.05
C GLY A 287 2.39 4.28 15.03
N THR A 288 2.52 3.27 14.18
CA THR A 288 3.63 3.16 13.22
C THR A 288 3.13 3.30 11.78
N LEU A 289 3.79 4.15 10.99
CA LEU A 289 3.70 4.18 9.53
C LEU A 289 5.03 3.68 8.94
N ASN A 290 4.98 2.56 8.23
CA ASN A 290 6.19 1.88 7.75
C ASN A 290 6.16 1.63 6.24
N VAL A 291 7.12 2.24 5.52
CA VAL A 291 7.37 2.00 4.10
C VAL A 291 8.78 1.45 3.87
N GLY A 292 9.35 0.76 4.86
CA GLY A 292 10.71 0.22 4.80
C GLY A 292 10.89 -0.90 3.78
N GLY A 293 12.14 -1.20 3.46
CA GLY A 293 12.51 -2.32 2.60
C GLY A 293 12.67 -3.63 3.36
N GLY A 294 12.58 -4.74 2.63
CA GLY A 294 12.87 -6.08 3.14
C GLY A 294 14.36 -6.39 3.16
N SER A 295 14.77 -7.25 4.08
CA SER A 295 16.17 -7.66 4.29
C SER A 295 16.63 -8.66 3.23
N GLY A 296 17.91 -8.60 2.86
CA GLY A 296 18.56 -9.64 2.03
C GLY A 296 19.16 -10.75 2.90
N ASP A 297 19.42 -11.91 2.30
CA ASP A 297 19.98 -13.10 2.98
C ASP A 297 21.33 -13.53 2.40
N ASP A 298 22.23 -14.04 3.25
CA ASP A 298 23.52 -14.68 2.91
C ASP A 298 24.28 -14.03 1.74
N GLY A 299 24.65 -12.75 1.89
CA GLY A 299 25.32 -11.96 0.84
C GLY A 299 24.37 -11.28 -0.15
N GLY A 300 23.06 -11.46 -0.03
CA GLY A 300 22.04 -10.71 -0.74
C GLY A 300 21.89 -9.27 -0.23
N GLY A 301 21.61 -8.33 -1.13
CA GLY A 301 21.42 -6.92 -0.79
C GLY A 301 20.04 -6.60 -0.20
N GLY A 302 19.94 -5.59 0.66
CA GLY A 302 18.67 -5.15 1.24
C GLY A 302 17.80 -4.41 0.22
N GLY A 303 16.49 -4.57 0.27
CA GLY A 303 15.55 -3.80 -0.56
C GLY A 303 15.44 -2.35 -0.09
N ALA A 304 15.17 -1.39 -0.96
CA ALA A 304 15.00 0.01 -0.59
C ALA A 304 13.67 0.26 0.16
N GLY A 305 13.61 1.30 0.98
CA GLY A 305 12.33 1.81 1.50
C GLY A 305 11.59 2.65 0.45
N GLY A 306 10.27 2.63 0.44
CA GLY A 306 9.39 3.30 -0.52
C GLY A 306 8.96 4.72 -0.14
N PHE A 307 7.70 5.07 -0.43
CA PHE A 307 7.19 6.43 -0.25
C PHE A 307 5.96 6.51 0.63
N ALA A 308 5.92 7.51 1.51
CA ALA A 308 4.70 7.97 2.15
C ALA A 308 4.48 9.45 1.83
N ALA A 309 3.31 9.82 1.30
CA ALA A 309 2.92 11.22 1.12
C ALA A 309 1.69 11.52 1.98
N ILE A 310 1.78 12.50 2.86
CA ILE A 310 0.75 12.83 3.85
C ILE A 310 0.35 14.29 3.69
N TYR A 311 -0.88 14.48 3.25
CA TYR A 311 -1.51 15.79 3.07
C TYR A 311 -2.52 15.99 4.20
N TYR A 312 -2.34 17.03 5.01
CA TYR A 312 -3.15 17.27 6.21
C TYR A 312 -3.47 18.76 6.41
N ALA A 313 -4.55 19.08 7.12
CA ALA A 313 -4.79 20.43 7.63
C ALA A 313 -4.28 20.58 9.08
N TYR A 314 -4.50 19.56 9.91
CA TYR A 314 -4.04 19.53 11.30
C TYR A 314 -3.24 18.25 11.53
N ASN A 315 -2.02 18.38 12.05
CA ASN A 315 -1.16 17.25 12.37
C ASN A 315 -0.96 17.16 13.88
N HIS A 316 -1.53 16.12 14.48
CA HIS A 316 -1.34 15.72 15.86
C HIS A 316 -0.58 14.39 15.98
N TYR A 317 -0.22 13.77 14.85
CA TYR A 317 0.50 12.51 14.82
C TYR A 317 1.87 12.64 15.48
N SER A 318 2.15 11.73 16.41
CA SER A 318 3.39 11.68 17.19
C SER A 318 4.06 10.30 17.13
N GLY A 319 3.58 9.44 16.23
CA GLY A 319 4.06 8.08 16.05
C GLY A 319 5.32 7.96 15.18
N ASP A 320 5.69 6.71 14.91
CA ASP A 320 6.93 6.36 14.22
C ASP A 320 6.77 6.36 12.69
N LEU A 321 7.61 7.15 12.01
CA LEU A 321 7.78 7.14 10.56
C LEU A 321 9.01 6.32 10.17
N ILE A 322 8.80 5.11 9.64
CA ILE A 322 9.87 4.18 9.26
C ILE A 322 10.01 4.16 7.74
N THR A 323 11.16 4.62 7.24
CA THR A 323 11.50 4.59 5.80
C THR A 323 12.79 3.83 5.50
N ALA A 324 13.42 3.18 6.47
CA ALA A 324 14.72 2.57 6.23
C ALA A 324 14.68 1.43 5.20
N GLY A 325 15.66 1.38 4.31
CA GLY A 325 15.87 0.22 3.42
C GLY A 325 16.31 -1.00 4.21
N GLY A 326 16.01 -2.21 3.76
CA GLY A 326 16.22 -3.45 4.50
C GLY A 326 17.68 -3.76 4.85
N GLU A 327 17.85 -4.60 5.85
CA GLU A 327 19.16 -5.05 6.33
C GLU A 327 19.87 -5.95 5.31
N SER A 328 21.19 -6.03 5.43
CA SER A 328 22.02 -6.97 4.65
C SER A 328 23.36 -7.18 5.32
N PHE A 329 23.93 -8.37 5.15
CA PHE A 329 25.32 -8.67 5.53
C PHE A 329 26.36 -8.07 4.56
N TYR A 330 25.93 -7.57 3.39
CA TYR A 330 26.80 -6.97 2.39
C TYR A 330 26.55 -5.48 2.20
N GLU A 331 25.35 -5.11 1.74
CA GLU A 331 24.96 -3.71 1.60
C GLU A 331 23.46 -3.54 1.83
N PRO A 332 23.03 -2.69 2.78
CA PRO A 332 21.62 -2.44 3.05
C PRO A 332 20.96 -1.68 1.89
N GLY A 333 19.63 -1.64 1.90
CA GLY A 333 18.86 -0.80 0.98
C GLY A 333 18.95 0.68 1.34
N GLY A 334 18.68 1.54 0.35
CA GLY A 334 18.54 2.98 0.57
C GLY A 334 17.23 3.29 1.28
N SER A 335 17.20 4.37 2.03
CA SER A 335 15.96 4.83 2.65
C SER A 335 14.92 5.23 1.61
N GLY A 336 13.67 5.05 1.97
CA GLY A 336 12.53 5.72 1.38
C GLY A 336 12.37 7.15 1.87
N MET A 337 11.21 7.74 1.57
CA MET A 337 10.92 9.13 1.96
C MET A 337 9.50 9.28 2.50
N VAL A 338 9.34 10.18 3.47
CA VAL A 338 8.04 10.74 3.85
C VAL A 338 7.96 12.19 3.38
N TYR A 339 6.93 12.50 2.60
CA TYR A 339 6.57 13.86 2.21
C TYR A 339 5.37 14.32 3.03
N LEU A 340 5.55 15.37 3.82
CA LEU A 340 4.50 15.99 4.62
C LEU A 340 4.11 17.32 3.98
N HIS A 341 2.83 17.53 3.72
CA HIS A 341 2.33 18.78 3.17
C HIS A 341 1.12 19.27 3.96
N HIS A 342 1.30 20.41 4.63
CA HIS A 342 0.20 21.13 5.25
C HIS A 342 -0.63 21.86 4.20
N LEU A 343 -1.94 21.59 4.19
CA LEU A 343 -2.95 22.19 3.32
C LEU A 343 -3.87 23.10 4.13
N GLN A 344 -4.46 24.10 3.47
CA GLN A 344 -5.44 24.96 4.11
C GLN A 344 -6.86 24.42 3.94
N PRO A 345 -7.66 24.34 5.03
CA PRO A 345 -9.06 24.01 4.93
C PRO A 345 -9.86 25.22 4.43
N ILE A 346 -10.61 25.04 3.34
CA ILE A 346 -11.51 26.05 2.80
C ILE A 346 -12.94 25.50 2.78
N ASN A 347 -13.88 26.28 3.31
CA ASN A 347 -15.30 25.92 3.43
C ASN A 347 -15.53 24.55 4.14
N GLY A 348 -14.65 24.18 5.07
CA GLY A 348 -14.78 23.00 5.93
C GLY A 348 -14.76 21.63 5.25
N THR A 349 -14.36 21.54 3.96
CA THR A 349 -14.36 20.26 3.21
C THR A 349 -13.28 20.15 2.13
N LYS A 350 -12.68 21.28 1.70
CA LYS A 350 -11.66 21.31 0.65
C LYS A 350 -10.29 21.60 1.25
N LEU A 351 -9.33 20.72 0.99
CA LEU A 351 -7.92 20.94 1.28
C LEU A 351 -7.26 21.54 0.05
N LEU A 352 -6.67 22.73 0.19
CA LEU A 352 -5.98 23.42 -0.90
C LEU A 352 -4.53 23.73 -0.51
N ASP A 353 -3.63 23.59 -1.47
CA ASP A 353 -2.23 24.01 -1.33
C ASP A 353 -2.18 25.53 -1.12
N ALA A 354 -1.42 26.01 -0.13
CA ALA A 354 -1.26 27.44 0.19
C ALA A 354 -0.75 28.30 -0.98
N THR A 355 -0.21 27.68 -2.04
CA THR A 355 0.15 28.35 -3.29
C THR A 355 -1.03 28.62 -4.23
N SER A 356 -2.17 27.93 -4.07
CA SER A 356 -3.36 28.14 -4.89
C SER A 356 -3.93 29.54 -4.64
N PRO A 357 -4.44 30.25 -5.66
CA PRO A 357 -5.02 31.58 -5.48
C PRO A 357 -6.07 31.64 -4.37
N GLU A 358 -6.84 30.56 -4.21
CA GLU A 358 -7.94 30.45 -3.23
C GLU A 358 -7.46 30.21 -1.80
N ALA A 359 -6.27 29.63 -1.62
CA ALA A 359 -5.65 29.31 -0.32
C ALA A 359 -4.48 30.24 0.04
N ARG A 360 -4.32 31.36 -0.65
CA ARG A 360 -3.36 32.38 -0.22
C ARG A 360 -3.96 33.17 0.94
N ILE A 361 -3.39 32.99 2.13
CA ILE A 361 -3.67 33.90 3.24
C ILE A 361 -3.00 35.24 2.92
N HIS A 362 -3.80 36.23 2.55
CA HIS A 362 -3.35 37.62 2.41
C HIS A 362 -3.05 38.21 3.80
N HIS A 363 -1.88 37.91 4.35
CA HIS A 363 -1.40 38.64 5.52
C HIS A 363 -1.00 40.06 5.12
N GLN A 364 -1.32 41.06 5.97
CA GLN A 364 -0.89 42.46 5.83
C GLN A 364 0.63 42.66 6.02
N SER A 365 1.38 41.60 6.29
CA SER A 365 2.84 41.61 6.42
C SER A 365 3.50 41.30 5.07
N ASN A 366 4.59 42.02 4.74
CA ASN A 366 5.47 41.89 3.56
C ASN A 366 6.13 40.49 3.40
N VAL A 367 5.38 39.40 3.46
CA VAL A 367 5.86 38.06 3.16
C VAL A 367 5.71 37.86 1.66
N THR A 368 6.83 37.85 0.95
CA THR A 368 6.91 37.84 -0.53
C THR A 368 6.58 36.49 -1.16
N SER A 369 6.48 35.40 -0.38
CA SER A 369 6.06 34.07 -0.84
C SER A 369 5.28 33.34 0.26
N PRO A 370 4.11 32.73 -0.02
CA PRO A 370 3.39 31.93 0.98
C PRO A 370 4.25 30.73 1.41
N LEU A 371 4.34 30.50 2.73
CA LEU A 371 4.99 29.30 3.29
C LEU A 371 4.11 28.08 2.96
N THR A 372 4.63 27.14 2.20
CA THR A 372 3.90 25.93 1.78
C THR A 372 3.96 24.80 2.81
N ASN A 373 4.81 24.95 3.83
CA ASN A 373 5.09 24.01 4.91
C ASN A 373 5.16 22.55 4.41
N ARG A 374 6.08 22.36 3.46
CA ARG A 374 6.42 21.07 2.85
C ARG A 374 7.68 20.52 3.49
N THR A 375 7.57 19.38 4.17
CA THR A 375 8.70 18.70 4.80
C THR A 375 9.00 17.40 4.07
N LEU A 376 10.28 17.15 3.82
CA LEU A 376 10.76 15.85 3.36
C LEU A 376 11.59 15.20 4.47
N TYR A 377 11.23 13.98 4.85
CA TYR A 377 11.86 13.22 5.92
C TYR A 377 12.41 11.88 5.42
N LEU A 378 13.65 11.57 5.79
CA LEU A 378 14.31 10.31 5.49
C LEU A 378 15.14 9.85 6.70
N ASN A 379 15.04 8.57 7.06
CA ASN A 379 15.85 7.98 8.12
C ASN A 379 16.17 6.52 7.79
N ASN A 380 17.46 6.20 7.63
CA ASN A 380 17.90 4.83 7.34
C ASN A 380 18.24 4.00 8.60
N LEU A 381 17.90 4.50 9.80
CA LEU A 381 18.04 3.79 11.09
C LEU A 381 19.47 3.27 11.38
N GLY A 382 20.49 4.00 10.94
CA GLY A 382 21.90 3.65 11.14
C GLY A 382 22.47 2.73 10.06
N ARG A 383 21.68 2.35 9.06
CA ARG A 383 22.11 1.54 7.92
C ARG A 383 22.91 2.42 6.96
N LEU A 384 24.20 2.15 6.87
CA LEU A 384 25.14 2.92 6.06
C LEU A 384 25.47 2.18 4.76
N PRO A 385 25.70 2.90 3.64
CA PRO A 385 26.23 2.30 2.43
C PRO A 385 27.59 1.68 2.70
N ARG A 386 27.92 0.62 1.96
CA ARG A 386 29.19 -0.08 2.13
C ARG A 386 30.39 0.79 1.75
N VAL A 387 30.22 1.66 0.74
CA VAL A 387 31.27 2.60 0.28
C VAL A 387 30.66 3.98 0.01
N ALA A 388 30.60 4.84 1.02
CA ALA A 388 30.01 6.19 0.93
C ALA A 388 30.60 7.06 -0.21
N LEU A 389 31.92 7.01 -0.43
CA LEU A 389 32.60 7.84 -1.45
C LEU A 389 32.37 7.37 -2.90
N ARG A 390 31.87 6.14 -3.11
CA ARG A 390 31.55 5.64 -4.47
C ARG A 390 30.42 6.46 -5.11
N ASN A 391 29.66 7.17 -4.28
CA ASN A 391 28.53 8.00 -4.68
C ASN A 391 28.95 9.44 -5.04
N MET A 392 30.24 9.77 -4.97
CA MET A 392 30.78 11.13 -5.19
C MET A 392 31.73 11.24 -6.40
N THR A 393 31.47 10.53 -7.50
CA THR A 393 32.18 10.80 -8.76
C THR A 393 31.58 12.02 -9.46
N THR A 394 32.40 12.77 -10.21
CA THR A 394 32.00 13.97 -10.99
C THR A 394 30.87 13.72 -12.01
N TYR A 395 30.49 12.46 -12.22
CA TYR A 395 29.33 12.01 -12.99
C TYR A 395 28.84 10.68 -12.43
N TYR A 396 27.52 10.50 -12.25
CA TYR A 396 26.92 9.20 -11.90
C TYR A 396 26.87 8.27 -13.12
N GLU A 397 28.01 7.72 -13.54
CA GLU A 397 28.12 6.96 -14.80
C GLU A 397 27.02 5.89 -14.97
N ALA A 398 26.64 5.20 -13.88
CA ALA A 398 25.47 4.34 -13.82
C ALA A 398 24.81 4.35 -12.42
N VAL A 399 23.60 4.92 -12.32
CA VAL A 399 22.82 4.97 -11.06
C VAL A 399 22.52 3.56 -10.51
N ARG A 400 22.44 2.54 -11.38
CA ARG A 400 22.24 1.15 -10.94
C ARG A 400 23.46 0.54 -10.23
N ASN A 401 24.64 1.17 -10.25
CA ASN A 401 25.84 0.67 -9.57
C ASN A 401 26.06 1.31 -8.19
N ILE A 402 25.07 2.09 -7.73
CA ILE A 402 25.10 2.83 -6.47
C ILE A 402 24.04 2.22 -5.58
N GLY A 403 24.46 1.51 -4.53
CA GLY A 403 23.55 0.99 -3.52
C GLY A 403 23.22 2.05 -2.48
N ALA A 404 22.16 1.82 -1.71
CA ALA A 404 21.87 2.57 -0.48
C ALA A 404 21.68 4.10 -0.60
N VAL A 405 21.35 4.63 -1.79
CA VAL A 405 21.06 6.07 -2.01
C VAL A 405 19.60 6.29 -2.35
N THR A 406 19.01 7.33 -1.76
CA THR A 406 17.69 7.84 -2.06
C THR A 406 17.75 8.92 -3.15
N TRP A 407 16.97 8.77 -4.23
CA TRP A 407 17.04 9.68 -5.37
C TRP A 407 15.85 10.63 -5.40
N LEU A 408 16.15 11.93 -5.44
CA LEU A 408 15.14 12.96 -5.66
C LEU A 408 14.95 13.21 -7.15
N GLU A 409 13.82 12.74 -7.66
CA GLU A 409 13.36 13.09 -9.00
C GLU A 409 12.49 14.36 -8.94
N PRO A 410 12.72 15.36 -9.83
CA PRO A 410 11.82 16.50 -9.94
C PRO A 410 10.44 16.02 -10.40
N SER A 411 9.47 16.00 -9.49
CA SER A 411 8.10 15.59 -9.76
C SER A 411 7.40 16.60 -10.68
N GLU A 412 6.92 16.16 -11.84
CA GLU A 412 5.94 16.95 -12.60
C GLU A 412 4.61 16.95 -11.85
N VAL A 413 4.09 18.15 -11.56
CA VAL A 413 2.68 18.50 -11.28
C VAL A 413 1.91 17.58 -10.31
N ALA A 414 1.58 18.08 -9.11
CA ALA A 414 0.54 17.49 -8.27
C ALA A 414 -0.84 18.06 -8.66
N PRO A 415 -1.75 17.28 -9.27
CA PRO A 415 -3.17 17.62 -9.23
C PRO A 415 -3.73 17.17 -7.88
N ILE A 416 -3.82 18.09 -6.91
CA ILE A 416 -4.76 17.90 -5.79
C ILE A 416 -6.15 18.15 -6.37
N VAL A 417 -6.94 17.10 -6.62
CA VAL A 417 -8.30 17.25 -7.16
C VAL A 417 -9.32 16.42 -6.38
N ARG A 418 -10.11 17.09 -5.54
CA ARG A 418 -11.46 16.69 -5.07
C ARG A 418 -12.56 17.25 -6.00
N GLU A 419 -12.44 17.10 -7.31
CA GLU A 419 -13.20 17.81 -8.37
C GLU A 419 -12.79 19.28 -8.60
N ARG A 420 -12.15 19.53 -9.76
CA ARG A 420 -11.51 20.77 -10.23
C ARG A 420 -10.28 21.23 -9.43
N ASN A 421 -9.12 21.23 -10.11
CA ASN A 421 -8.34 22.45 -10.33
C ASN A 421 -7.10 22.19 -11.20
N THR A 422 -6.91 23.09 -12.17
CA THR A 422 -5.70 23.25 -12.97
C THR A 422 -4.54 23.77 -12.11
N PRO A 423 -3.28 23.37 -12.37
CA PRO A 423 -2.12 23.74 -11.56
C PRO A 423 -1.91 25.27 -11.50
N SER A 424 -1.69 25.82 -10.30
CA SER A 424 -1.25 27.22 -10.14
C SER A 424 0.27 27.40 -10.29
N HIS A 425 1.03 26.31 -10.38
CA HIS A 425 2.47 26.32 -10.60
C HIS A 425 2.87 25.48 -11.81
N ILE A 426 3.26 26.16 -12.87
CA ILE A 426 4.12 25.59 -13.91
C ILE A 426 5.51 25.46 -13.27
N TYR A 427 5.81 24.33 -12.65
CA TYR A 427 7.19 24.03 -12.28
C TYR A 427 7.97 23.89 -13.59
N THR A 428 8.80 24.89 -13.90
CA THR A 428 9.86 24.72 -14.90
C THR A 428 10.62 23.46 -14.49
N LYS A 429 10.74 22.49 -15.41
CA LYS A 429 11.18 21.09 -15.27
C LYS A 429 12.53 20.84 -14.54
N ILE A 430 12.93 21.58 -13.51
CA ILE A 430 14.30 21.56 -12.95
C ILE A 430 14.31 21.79 -11.42
N ASN A 431 13.30 22.40 -10.80
CA ASN A 431 13.37 22.79 -9.38
C ASN A 431 12.52 21.88 -8.47
N ILE A 432 13.10 21.43 -7.36
CA ILE A 432 12.42 20.82 -6.22
C ILE A 432 12.30 21.89 -5.13
N ILE A 433 11.08 22.21 -4.69
CA ILE A 433 10.82 23.22 -3.66
C ILE A 433 10.21 22.54 -2.44
N ILE A 434 11.00 22.46 -1.37
CA ILE A 434 10.64 21.98 -0.04
C ILE A 434 11.02 23.06 0.98
N ASP A 435 10.21 23.23 2.01
CA ASP A 435 10.46 24.22 3.07
C ASP A 435 11.40 23.64 4.15
N GLU A 436 11.33 22.33 4.39
CA GLU A 436 12.11 21.62 5.40
C GLU A 436 12.62 20.27 4.88
N LEU A 437 13.89 19.94 5.18
CA LEU A 437 14.54 18.69 4.79
C LEU A 437 15.20 18.04 6.01
N HIS A 438 14.80 16.80 6.28
CA HIS A 438 15.28 15.99 7.40
C HIS A 438 15.99 14.74 6.87
N VAL A 439 17.27 14.58 7.21
CA VAL A 439 18.08 13.43 6.79
C VAL A 439 18.77 12.86 8.03
N TYR A 440 18.41 11.62 8.38
CA TYR A 440 18.85 10.96 9.61
C TYR A 440 19.39 9.55 9.36
N GLY A 441 20.07 9.00 10.38
CA GLY A 441 20.35 7.57 10.47
C GLY A 441 21.09 6.98 9.28
N GLY A 442 22.03 7.70 8.67
CA GLY A 442 22.81 7.19 7.54
C GLY A 442 22.11 7.25 6.19
N ALA A 443 20.93 7.87 6.10
CA ALA A 443 20.27 8.14 4.83
C ALA A 443 21.17 9.01 3.94
N GLU A 444 21.35 8.60 2.68
CA GLU A 444 22.02 9.37 1.65
C GLU A 444 21.03 9.82 0.59
N ILE A 445 21.14 11.08 0.15
CA ILE A 445 20.24 11.69 -0.82
C ILE A 445 21.00 12.26 -2.00
N GLY A 446 20.54 11.96 -3.22
CA GLY A 446 21.14 12.40 -4.47
C GLY A 446 20.14 13.06 -5.41
N PHE A 447 20.65 13.96 -6.27
CA PHE A 447 19.86 14.68 -7.28
C PHE A 447 20.27 14.23 -8.68
N VAL A 448 19.54 13.27 -9.26
CA VAL A 448 19.71 12.82 -10.66
C VAL A 448 18.36 12.40 -11.21
N ARG A 449 18.08 12.71 -12.49
CA ARG A 449 17.03 12.05 -13.26
C ARG A 449 17.54 10.73 -13.82
N PRO A 450 17.17 9.56 -13.28
CA PRO A 450 17.65 8.27 -13.76
C PRO A 450 17.21 7.99 -15.21
N SER A 451 16.05 8.52 -15.62
CA SER A 451 15.46 8.33 -16.96
C SER A 451 16.26 8.94 -18.13
N HIS A 452 17.26 9.79 -17.89
CA HIS A 452 18.07 10.41 -18.94
C HIS A 452 19.40 9.72 -19.26
N ARG A 453 19.70 8.55 -18.67
CA ARG A 453 20.97 7.82 -18.95
C ARG A 453 20.80 6.45 -19.60
N GLY A 454 19.58 6.08 -19.99
CA GLY A 454 19.27 4.78 -20.63
C GLY A 454 18.89 4.84 -22.12
N MET A 455 18.64 6.01 -22.70
CA MET A 455 18.44 6.14 -24.14
C MET A 455 19.78 6.45 -24.80
N SER A 456 20.36 5.44 -25.45
CA SER A 456 21.39 5.64 -26.47
C SER A 456 20.92 6.75 -27.41
N SER A 457 21.75 7.78 -27.56
CA SER A 457 21.65 8.75 -28.64
C SER A 457 21.63 7.99 -29.97
N ILE A 458 20.44 7.81 -30.54
CA ILE A 458 20.31 7.66 -31.98
C ILE A 458 20.35 9.08 -32.51
N SER A 459 21.39 9.33 -33.31
CA SER A 459 21.58 10.51 -34.14
C SER A 459 20.28 11.02 -34.77
N ASP A 460 20.07 12.33 -34.69
CA ASP A 460 19.89 13.18 -35.87
C ASP A 460 20.34 14.62 -35.54
#